data_AF-A0AAU9E8C7-F1
#
_entry.id   AF-A0AAU9E8C7-F1
#
_cell.length_a   1.000
_cell.length_b   1.000
_cell.length_c   1.000
_cell.angle_alpha   90.00
_cell.angle_beta   90.00
_cell.angle_gamma   90.00
#
_symmetry.space_group_name_H-M   'P 1'
#
loop_
_entity.id
_entity.type
_entity.pdbx_description
1 polymer ?
#
loop_
_entity_poly.entity_id
_entity_poly.type
_entity_poly.pdbx_seq_one_letter_code
_entity_poly.pdbx_strand_id
1 'polypeptide(L)' 'MRLHTKTHKMLQLALKQIEIGAKGIAVAKVGEAEVMVSHGINDNFIANEIVGKKKLKSLIEMMNILIIIYSMVGSGK' A
#
# COMPACT_ATOMS: atom_id res chain seq x y z
N MET A 1 -7.64 1.38 -13.58
CA MET A 1 -6.24 0.89 -13.62
C MET A 1 -5.56 1.34 -12.33
N ARG A 2 -4.84 0.45 -11.63
CA ARG A 2 -4.00 0.77 -10.46
C ARG A 2 -2.55 0.58 -10.86
N LEU A 3 -1.81 1.68 -10.96
CA LEU A 3 -0.41 1.65 -11.39
C LEU A 3 0.46 1.33 -10.17
N HIS A 4 1.40 0.40 -10.35
CA HIS A 4 2.29 -0.01 -9.28
C HIS A 4 3.45 0.98 -9.15
N THR A 5 3.65 1.56 -7.96
CA THR A 5 4.66 2.59 -7.71
C THR A 5 6.08 2.04 -7.57
N LYS A 6 6.28 0.71 -7.41
CA LYS A 6 7.62 0.09 -7.33
C LYS A 6 8.63 0.56 -8.37
N THR A 7 8.16 0.92 -9.58
CA THR A 7 9.04 1.30 -10.68
C THR A 7 9.69 2.67 -10.46
N HIS A 8 8.99 3.61 -9.84
CA HIS A 8 9.46 4.99 -9.71
C HIS A 8 9.63 5.46 -8.27
N LYS A 9 8.88 4.92 -7.30
CA LYS A 9 8.89 5.34 -5.88
C LYS A 9 8.81 6.86 -5.66
N MET A 10 8.31 7.60 -6.65
CA MET A 10 8.18 9.05 -6.64
C MET A 10 6.73 9.43 -6.40
N LEU A 11 6.51 10.13 -5.30
CA LEU A 11 5.19 10.56 -4.86
C LEU A 11 4.51 11.50 -5.88
N GLN A 12 5.30 12.37 -6.52
CA GLN A 12 4.82 13.26 -7.58
C GLN A 12 4.24 12.51 -8.79
N LEU A 13 4.81 11.35 -9.14
CA LEU A 13 4.29 10.55 -10.24
C LEU A 13 2.99 9.85 -9.84
N ALA A 14 2.91 9.36 -8.59
CA ALA A 14 1.70 8.76 -8.05
C ALA A 14 0.52 9.77 -8.05
N LEU A 15 0.78 11.03 -7.66
CA LEU A 15 -0.20 12.11 -7.74
C LEU A 15 -0.63 12.38 -9.18
N LYS A 16 0.32 12.53 -10.11
CA LYS A 16 0.02 12.71 -11.54
C LYS A 16 -0.79 11.54 -12.11
N GLN A 17 -0.52 10.31 -11.69
CA GLN A 17 -1.28 9.14 -12.10
C GLN A 17 -2.74 9.21 -11.63
N ILE A 18 -2.97 9.70 -10.41
CA ILE A 18 -4.32 9.91 -9.87
C ILE A 18 -5.02 11.05 -10.63
N GLU A 19 -4.32 12.15 -10.91
CA GLU A 19 -4.84 13.28 -11.69
C GLU A 19 -5.33 12.87 -13.09
N ILE A 20 -4.61 11.95 -13.77
CA ILE A 20 -5.02 11.41 -15.07
C ILE A 20 -6.09 10.30 -14.97
N GLY A 21 -6.62 10.02 -13.77
CA GLY A 21 -7.75 9.11 -13.56
C GLY A 21 -7.40 7.73 -13.00
N ALA A 22 -6.19 7.51 -12.46
CA ALA A 22 -5.90 6.27 -11.74
C ALA A 22 -6.77 6.15 -10.48
N LYS A 23 -7.36 4.97 -10.28
CA LYS A 23 -8.17 4.65 -9.09
C LYS A 23 -7.25 4.11 -7.98
N GLY A 24 -6.44 5.01 -7.43
CA GLY A 24 -5.44 4.69 -6.43
C GLY A 24 -4.14 4.13 -6.99
N ILE A 25 -3.26 3.69 -6.08
CA ILE A 25 -1.92 3.19 -6.40
C ILE A 25 -1.65 1.83 -5.76
N ALA A 26 -0.77 1.04 -6.38
CA ALA A 26 -0.28 -0.20 -5.79
C ALA A 26 1.14 -0.04 -5.24
N VAL A 27 1.39 -0.46 -4.00
CA VAL A 27 2.69 -0.42 -3.32
C VAL A 27 3.14 -1.82 -2.91
N ALA A 28 4.43 -2.02 -2.64
CA ALA A 28 4.96 -3.34 -2.25
C ALA A 28 5.11 -3.52 -0.73
N LYS A 29 5.16 -2.43 0.03
CA LYS A 29 5.43 -2.45 1.48
C LYS A 29 4.47 -1.54 2.24
N VAL A 30 4.23 -1.88 3.51
CA VAL A 30 3.42 -1.07 4.45
C VAL A 30 3.99 0.33 4.60
N GLY A 31 5.31 0.49 4.78
CA GLY A 31 5.93 1.81 4.89
C GLY A 31 5.78 2.67 3.63
N GLU A 32 5.65 2.06 2.44
CA GLU A 32 5.34 2.83 1.21
C GLU A 32 3.88 3.30 1.23
N ALA A 33 2.94 2.46 1.68
CA ALA A 33 1.55 2.90 1.88
C ALA A 33 1.46 4.02 2.93
N GLU A 34 2.22 3.94 4.02
CA GLU A 34 2.22 4.94 5.08
C GLU A 34 2.62 6.33 4.55
N VAL A 35 3.68 6.38 3.73
CA VAL A 35 4.13 7.61 3.08
C VAL A 35 3.08 8.12 2.09
N MET A 36 2.37 7.26 1.39
CA MET A 36 1.37 7.69 0.41
C MET A 36 0.12 8.28 1.10
N VAL A 37 -0.35 7.64 2.18
CA VAL A 37 -1.43 8.16 3.02
C VAL A 37 -1.06 9.51 3.63
N SER A 38 0.17 9.67 4.14
CA SER A 38 0.59 10.93 4.75
C SER A 38 0.62 12.11 3.77
N HIS A 39 0.64 11.84 2.46
CA HIS A 39 0.55 12.84 1.41
C HIS A 39 -0.83 12.88 0.71
N GLY A 40 -1.87 12.34 1.35
CA GLY A 40 -3.26 12.44 0.88
C GLY A 40 -3.68 11.40 -0.16
N ILE A 41 -2.81 10.44 -0.50
CA ILE A 41 -3.17 9.32 -1.37
C ILE A 41 -3.76 8.21 -0.49
N ASN A 42 -5.08 8.17 -0.40
CA ASN A 42 -5.80 7.28 0.52
C ASN A 42 -6.24 5.94 -0.11
N ASP A 43 -6.34 5.84 -1.44
CA ASP A 43 -6.65 4.59 -2.15
C ASP A 43 -5.36 3.86 -2.50
N ASN A 44 -4.84 3.10 -1.51
CA ASN A 44 -3.62 2.31 -1.63
C ASN A 44 -3.94 0.82 -1.63
N PHE A 45 -3.24 0.09 -2.50
CA PHE A 45 -3.30 -1.37 -2.59
C PHE A 45 -1.91 -1.95 -2.32
N ILE A 46 -1.77 -2.77 -1.28
CA ILE A 46 -0.50 -3.44 -0.99
C ILE A 46 -0.46 -4.76 -1.77
N ALA A 47 0.33 -4.80 -2.83
CA ALA A 47 0.46 -5.97 -3.71
C ALA A 47 1.47 -7.00 -3.16
N ASN A 48 1.43 -7.26 -1.85
CA ASN A 48 2.36 -8.17 -1.18
C ASN A 48 1.78 -8.70 0.15
N GLU A 49 2.35 -9.79 0.64
CA GLU A 49 2.00 -10.38 1.93
C GLU A 49 2.48 -9.54 3.10
N ILE A 50 1.65 -9.48 4.14
CA ILE A 50 1.92 -8.70 5.34
C ILE A 50 2.16 -9.66 6.49
N VAL A 51 3.43 -9.95 6.74
CA VAL A 51 3.85 -10.86 7.81
C VAL A 51 4.28 -10.06 9.05
N GLY A 52 3.66 -10.37 10.19
CA GLY A 52 4.03 -9.89 11.52
C GLY A 52 3.04 -8.90 12.16
N LYS A 53 2.80 -9.07 13.47
CA LYS A 53 1.81 -8.30 14.25
C LYS A 53 2.01 -6.78 14.20
N LYS A 54 3.27 -6.30 14.21
CA LYS A 54 3.58 -4.86 14.19
C LYS A 54 3.07 -4.19 12.90
N LYS A 55 3.32 -4.81 11.75
CA LYS A 55 2.87 -4.28 10.44
C LYS A 55 1.35 -4.31 10.33
N LEU A 56 0.72 -5.38 10.83
CA LEU A 56 -0.73 -5.48 10.89
C LEU A 56 -1.35 -4.35 11.73
N LYS A 57 -0.75 -4.06 12.89
CA LYS A 57 -1.21 -2.98 13.77
C LYS A 57 -1.13 -1.61 13.07
N SER A 58 0.01 -1.28 12.45
CA SER A 58 0.16 -0.02 11.70
C SER A 58 -0.87 0.12 10.58
N LEU A 59 -1.23 -0.97 9.91
CA LEU A 59 -2.26 -0.96 8.86
C LEU A 59 -3.66 -0.74 9.39
N ILE A 60 -4.00 -1.35 10.52
CA ILE A 60 -5.30 -1.18 11.16
C ILE A 60 -5.50 0.28 11.60
N GLU A 61 -4.44 0.94 12.05
CA GLU A 61 -4.45 2.36 12.38
C GLU A 61 -4.65 3.25 11.12
N MET A 62 -4.32 2.73 9.93
CA MET A 62 -4.53 3.39 8.64
C MET A 62 -5.86 2.96 8.00
N MET A 63 -6.94 3.59 8.48
CA MET A 63 -8.37 3.28 8.26
C MET A 63 -8.89 3.05 6.82
N ASN A 64 -8.06 3.13 5.76
CA ASN A 64 -8.52 3.12 4.36
C ASN A 64 -7.71 2.25 3.37
N ILE A 65 -6.88 1.32 3.84
CA ILE A 65 -6.09 0.46 2.94
C ILE A 65 -6.88 -0.83 2.61
N LEU A 66 -7.14 -1.06 1.31
CA LEU A 66 -7.65 -2.35 0.83
C LEU A 66 -6.48 -3.35 0.77
N ILE A 67 -6.46 -4.30 1.70
CA ILE A 67 -5.40 -5.29 1.84
C ILE A 67 -5.85 -6.62 1.25
N ILE A 68 -5.05 -7.23 0.35
CA ILE A 68 -5.15 -8.67 0.08
C ILE A 68 -4.32 -9.39 1.13
N ILE A 69 -4.99 -9.95 2.14
CA ILE A 69 -4.35 -10.83 3.11
C ILE A 69 -4.30 -12.23 2.48
N TYR A 70 -3.17 -12.62 1.93
CA TYR A 70 -2.86 -14.05 1.85
C TYR A 70 -2.34 -14.46 3.22
N SER A 71 -3.24 -15.05 4.02
CA SER A 71 -2.88 -15.66 5.29
C SER A 71 -2.21 -16.99 4.99
N MET A 72 -0.88 -17.00 4.92
CA MET A 72 -0.15 -18.20 5.29
C MET A 72 0.16 -18.04 6.78
N VAL A 73 -0.61 -18.72 7.62
CA VAL A 73 -0.16 -19.13 8.96
C VAL A 73 1.00 -20.10 8.74
N GLY A 74 2.17 -19.56 8.41
CA GLY A 74 3.41 -20.29 8.38
C GLY A 74 3.91 -20.43 9.80
N SER A 75 3.49 -21.50 10.47
CA SER A 75 4.29 -22.10 11.54
C SER A 75 5.69 -22.35 11.00
N GLY A 76 6.68 -21.63 11.50
CA GLY A 76 8.05 -21.75 11.02
C GLY A 76 9.02 -21.11 11.98
N LYS A 77 9.27 -21.84 13.08
CA LYS A 77 10.46 -21.86 13.96
C LYS A 77 11.18 -20.54 14.23
#